data_AF-A0A1B9LGY6-F1
#
_entry.id   AF-A0A1B9LGY6-F1
#
_cell.length_a   1.000
_cell.length_b   1.000
_cell.length_c   1.000
_cell.angle_alpha   90.00
_cell.angle_beta   90.00
_cell.angle_gamma   90.00
#
_symmetry.space_group_name_H-M   'P 1'
#
loop_
_entity.id
_entity.type
_entity.pdbx_description
1 polymer ?
#
loop_
_entity_poly.entity_id
_entity_poly.type
_entity_poly.pdbx_seq_one_letter_code
_entity_poly.pdbx_strand_id
1 'polypeptide(L)'
;MKIASVSSGYRCWSDNHSHNRTTTNHLGKALDINLVHNDSKVTVANLCDNAREVMIRYCDAHYRWSTPNVISLEVGNRVKISTDTAIASTWVHFDVRSFELDYLKDEYFVQSVGQVNGLSMQTLIANMD
;
A
#
# COMPACT_ATOMS: atom_id res chain seq x y z
N MET A 1 -9.61 11.00 -8.39
CA MET A 1 -9.13 9.69 -7.92
C MET A 1 -9.96 9.25 -6.73
N LYS A 2 -10.47 8.01 -6.72
CA LYS A 2 -11.11 7.39 -5.55
C LYS A 2 -10.57 5.96 -5.39
N ILE A 3 -10.51 5.47 -4.17
CA ILE A 3 -10.30 4.04 -3.91
C ILE A 3 -11.57 3.32 -4.33
N ALA A 4 -11.45 2.33 -5.21
CA ALA A 4 -12.57 1.48 -5.61
C ALA A 4 -12.73 0.31 -4.67
N SER A 5 -11.62 -0.37 -4.42
CA SER A 5 -11.59 -1.56 -3.57
C SER A 5 -10.20 -1.78 -3.02
N VAL A 6 -10.15 -2.54 -1.94
CA VAL A 6 -8.94 -3.15 -1.40
C VAL A 6 -8.98 -4.62 -1.81
N SER A 7 -8.02 -5.06 -2.61
CA SER A 7 -8.02 -6.44 -3.13
C SER A 7 -7.34 -7.43 -2.20
N SER A 8 -6.38 -6.96 -1.38
CA SER A 8 -5.64 -7.82 -0.46
C SER A 8 -4.99 -6.99 0.64
N GLY A 9 -5.42 -7.17 1.89
CA GLY A 9 -4.77 -6.60 3.07
C GLY A 9 -4.17 -7.68 3.95
N TYR A 10 -4.99 -8.65 4.33
CA TYR A 10 -4.57 -9.84 5.06
C TYR A 10 -4.70 -11.10 4.21
N ARG A 11 -3.65 -11.91 4.15
CA ARG A 11 -3.55 -13.27 3.60
C ARG A 11 -2.88 -14.13 4.65
N CYS A 12 -3.58 -15.15 5.15
CA CYS A 12 -3.02 -16.04 6.16
C CYS A 12 -1.95 -16.97 5.57
N TRP A 13 -1.18 -17.63 6.45
CA TRP A 13 -0.16 -18.59 6.02
C TRP A 13 -0.75 -19.75 5.19
N SER A 14 -1.97 -20.18 5.50
CA SER A 14 -2.65 -21.24 4.72
C SER A 14 -2.95 -20.80 3.29
N ASP A 15 -3.40 -19.56 3.08
CA ASP A 15 -3.64 -19.00 1.73
C ASP A 15 -2.34 -18.88 0.94
N ASN A 16 -1.26 -18.44 1.60
CA ASN A 16 0.05 -18.40 0.98
C ASN A 16 0.51 -19.79 0.53
N HIS A 17 0.36 -20.80 1.40
CA HIS A 17 0.73 -22.18 1.09
C HIS A 17 -0.07 -22.74 -0.09
N SER A 18 -1.39 -22.52 -0.14
CA SER A 18 -2.24 -22.99 -1.25
C SER A 18 -1.90 -22.35 -2.59
N HIS A 19 -1.25 -21.19 -2.59
CA HIS A 19 -0.83 -20.47 -3.79
C HIS A 19 0.69 -20.54 -4.04
N ASN A 20 1.42 -21.43 -3.36
CA ASN A 20 2.89 -21.57 -3.46
C ASN A 20 3.66 -20.26 -3.21
N ARG A 21 3.15 -19.42 -2.29
CA ARG A 21 3.78 -18.16 -1.88
C ARG A 21 4.51 -18.36 -0.56
N THR A 22 5.69 -17.77 -0.42
CA THR A 22 6.49 -17.79 0.82
C THR A 22 6.56 -16.43 1.50
N THR A 23 5.94 -15.39 0.92
CA THR A 23 6.05 -14.01 1.40
C THR A 23 5.13 -13.75 2.60
N THR A 24 5.63 -13.02 3.59
CA THR A 24 4.87 -12.67 4.80
C THR A 24 4.20 -11.30 4.71
N ASN A 25 4.27 -10.64 3.56
CA ASN A 25 3.93 -9.23 3.41
C ASN A 25 2.48 -8.90 3.66
N HIS A 26 1.57 -9.73 3.13
CA HIS A 26 0.15 -9.61 3.44
C HIS A 26 -0.27 -10.35 4.71
N LEU A 27 0.62 -10.65 5.65
CA LEU A 27 0.21 -11.06 7.01
C LEU A 27 -0.17 -9.84 7.88
N GLY A 28 -0.81 -8.84 7.27
CA GLY A 28 -1.24 -7.60 7.92
C GLY A 28 -0.29 -6.41 7.77
N LYS A 29 0.81 -6.52 6.99
CA LYS A 29 1.80 -5.45 6.82
C LYS A 29 1.84 -4.84 5.41
N ALA A 30 0.93 -5.26 4.52
CA ALA A 30 0.85 -4.75 3.17
C ALA A 30 -0.60 -4.69 2.67
N LEU A 31 -0.87 -3.76 1.76
CA LEU A 31 -2.20 -3.54 1.19
C LEU A 31 -2.10 -3.33 -0.32
N ASP A 32 -2.98 -4.01 -1.04
CA ASP A 32 -3.21 -3.80 -2.47
C ASP A 32 -4.48 -2.97 -2.68
N ILE A 33 -4.32 -1.76 -3.21
CA ILE A 33 -5.42 -0.81 -3.48
C ILE A 33 -5.70 -0.75 -4.97
N ASN A 34 -6.98 -0.89 -5.34
CA ASN A 34 -7.47 -0.60 -6.69
C ASN A 34 -8.12 0.79 -6.71
N LEU A 35 -7.79 1.55 -7.74
CA LEU A 35 -8.25 2.93 -7.91
C LEU A 35 -9.20 3.04 -9.09
N VAL A 36 -10.18 3.94 -8.96
CA VAL A 36 -11.11 4.30 -10.04
C VAL A 36 -11.16 5.80 -10.24
N HIS A 37 -11.50 6.17 -11.48
CA HIS A 37 -11.79 7.53 -11.86
C HIS A 37 -12.92 7.56 -12.87
N ASN A 38 -13.82 8.54 -12.72
CA ASN A 38 -14.95 8.74 -13.63
C ASN A 38 -14.55 9.31 -15.01
N ASP A 39 -13.29 9.70 -15.22
CA ASP A 39 -12.82 10.20 -16.51
C ASP A 39 -12.23 9.05 -17.34
N SER A 40 -12.89 8.72 -18.44
CA SER A 40 -12.48 7.66 -19.36
C SER A 40 -11.17 7.94 -20.09
N LYS A 41 -10.67 9.19 -20.08
CA LYS A 41 -9.37 9.55 -20.66
C LYS A 41 -8.20 9.21 -19.74
N VAL A 42 -8.46 8.93 -18.46
CA VAL A 42 -7.43 8.57 -17.48
C VAL A 42 -7.36 7.05 -17.36
N THR A 43 -6.24 6.47 -17.77
CA THR A 43 -6.01 5.03 -17.59
C THR A 43 -5.80 4.70 -16.11
N VAL A 44 -6.21 3.49 -15.69
CA VAL A 44 -5.96 2.99 -14.33
C VAL A 44 -4.46 3.00 -14.01
N ALA A 45 -3.61 2.68 -14.99
CA ALA A 45 -2.16 2.71 -14.78
C ALA A 45 -1.62 4.12 -14.49
N ASN A 46 -2.04 5.13 -15.26
CA ASN A 46 -1.66 6.51 -14.99
C ASN A 46 -2.18 6.97 -13.63
N LEU A 47 -3.38 6.53 -13.23
CA LEU A 47 -3.97 6.82 -11.94
C LEU A 47 -3.15 6.21 -10.79
N CYS A 48 -2.76 4.94 -10.88
CA CYS A 48 -1.92 4.27 -9.90
C CYS A 48 -0.53 4.92 -9.79
N ASP A 49 0.08 5.32 -10.90
CA ASP A 49 1.36 6.03 -10.86
C ASP A 49 1.22 7.43 -10.23
N ASN A 50 0.12 8.15 -10.49
CA ASN A 50 -0.15 9.43 -9.81
C ASN A 50 -0.32 9.22 -8.30
N ALA A 51 -1.00 8.15 -7.88
CA ALA A 51 -1.17 7.84 -6.46
C ALA A 51 0.18 7.55 -5.78
N ARG A 52 1.06 6.80 -6.43
CA ARG A 52 2.44 6.58 -5.95
C ARG A 52 3.20 7.89 -5.80
N GLU A 53 3.10 8.80 -6.77
CA GLU A 53 3.75 10.11 -6.69
C GLU A 53 3.24 10.95 -5.50
N VAL A 54 1.94 10.86 -5.18
CA VAL A 54 1.38 11.48 -3.97
C VAL A 54 1.96 10.84 -2.70
N MET A 55 2.00 9.52 -2.62
CA MET A 55 2.55 8.81 -1.45
C MET A 55 4.04 9.11 -1.24
N ILE A 56 4.83 9.14 -2.31
CA ILE A 56 6.25 9.49 -2.25
C ILE A 56 6.40 10.92 -1.73
N ARG A 57 5.60 11.87 -2.26
CA ARG A 57 5.74 13.29 -1.93
C ARG A 57 5.27 13.63 -0.52
N TYR A 58 4.19 13.01 -0.05
CA TYR A 58 3.49 13.43 1.17
C TYR A 58 3.59 12.44 2.32
N CYS A 59 4.04 11.21 2.08
CA CYS A 59 4.15 10.16 3.09
C CYS A 59 5.56 9.59 3.21
N ASP A 60 6.56 10.22 2.56
CA ASP A 60 7.94 9.72 2.46
C ASP A 60 7.99 8.24 2.05
N ALA A 61 7.16 7.85 1.08
CA ALA A 61 7.16 6.51 0.56
C ALA A 61 8.33 6.31 -0.42
N HIS A 62 8.89 5.11 -0.45
CA HIS A 62 10.01 4.74 -1.33
C HIS A 62 9.62 3.56 -2.21
N TYR A 63 10.16 3.52 -3.42
CA TYR A 63 10.07 2.30 -4.22
C TYR A 63 10.95 1.21 -3.62
N ARG A 64 10.44 -0.02 -3.61
CA ARG A 64 11.14 -1.20 -3.04
C ARG A 64 11.41 -1.06 -1.54
N TRP A 65 12.08 -2.07 -0.98
CA TRP A 65 12.28 -2.27 0.45
C TRP A 65 13.71 -1.98 0.92
N SER A 66 14.50 -1.21 0.15
CA SER A 66 15.89 -0.90 0.50
C SER A 66 16.02 0.14 1.62
N THR A 67 15.02 1.00 1.77
CA THR A 67 14.98 2.03 2.79
C THR A 67 14.24 1.50 4.03
N PRO A 68 14.83 1.53 5.23
CA PRO A 68 14.16 1.12 6.46
C PRO A 68 13.17 2.19 6.94
N ASN A 69 12.18 1.80 7.76
CA ASN A 69 11.24 2.71 8.43
C ASN A 69 10.45 3.64 7.49
N VAL A 70 10.15 3.18 6.28
CA VAL A 70 9.33 3.94 5.30
C VAL A 70 8.30 3.03 4.66
N ILE A 71 7.24 3.64 4.12
CA ILE A 71 6.27 2.91 3.30
C ILE A 71 6.96 2.50 1.99
N SER A 72 7.04 1.19 1.74
CA SER A 72 7.59 0.63 0.51
C SER A 72 6.50 0.42 -0.53
N LEU A 73 6.76 0.82 -1.78
CA LEU A 73 5.84 0.69 -2.91
C LEU A 73 6.37 -0.29 -3.96
N GLU A 74 5.48 -1.09 -4.54
CA GLU A 74 5.81 -1.78 -5.80
C GLU A 74 5.76 -0.81 -6.98
N VAL A 75 6.59 -1.08 -7.97
CA VAL A 75 6.79 -0.22 -9.14
C VAL A 75 5.64 -0.39 -10.14
N GLY A 76 5.10 0.75 -10.59
CA GLY A 76 4.11 0.84 -11.65
C GLY A 76 4.74 1.04 -13.02
N ASN A 77 4.03 1.69 -13.94
CA ASN A 77 4.49 1.83 -15.33
C ASN A 77 5.51 2.94 -15.53
N ARG A 78 5.45 4.00 -14.72
CA ARG A 78 6.45 5.07 -14.68
C ARG A 78 7.69 4.63 -13.90
N VAL A 79 8.40 3.67 -14.47
CA VAL A 79 9.71 3.18 -14.01
C VAL A 79 10.71 4.34 -13.93
N LYS A 80 11.36 4.52 -12.78
CA LYS A 80 12.29 5.64 -12.52
C LYS A 80 13.77 5.24 -12.58
N ILE A 81 14.10 3.95 -12.45
CA ILE A 81 15.46 3.42 -12.62
C ILE A 81 15.46 2.32 -13.68
N SER A 82 16.51 2.23 -14.49
CA SER A 82 16.57 1.36 -15.67
C SER A 82 16.45 -0.14 -15.38
N THR A 83 16.69 -0.55 -14.14
CA THR A 83 16.60 -1.96 -13.69
C THR A 83 15.21 -2.34 -13.18
N ASP A 84 14.31 -1.38 -13.00
CA ASP A 84 13.00 -1.66 -12.46
C ASP A 84 12.05 -2.20 -13.54
N THR A 85 11.37 -3.30 -13.24
CA THR A 85 10.27 -3.82 -14.03
C THR A 85 8.95 -3.46 -13.37
N ALA A 86 7.97 -3.01 -14.15
CA ALA A 86 6.62 -2.75 -13.68
C ALA A 86 5.98 -4.07 -13.20
N ILE A 87 5.56 -4.10 -11.93
CA ILE A 87 4.92 -5.28 -11.31
C ILE A 87 3.46 -4.98 -10.97
N ALA A 88 3.19 -3.76 -10.53
CA ALA A 88 1.87 -3.33 -10.04
C ALA A 88 1.31 -2.22 -10.91
N SER A 89 1.10 -2.50 -12.19
CA SER A 89 0.69 -1.51 -13.18
C SER A 89 -0.72 -0.98 -12.96
N THR A 90 -1.64 -1.77 -12.39
CA THR A 90 -3.07 -1.41 -12.27
C THR A 90 -3.60 -1.42 -10.83
N TRP A 91 -2.72 -1.63 -9.84
CA TRP A 91 -3.00 -1.49 -8.42
C TRP A 91 -1.84 -0.77 -7.75
N VAL A 92 -2.04 -0.29 -6.53
CA VAL A 92 -0.97 0.25 -5.68
C VAL A 92 -0.77 -0.73 -4.53
N HIS A 93 0.38 -1.41 -4.54
CA HIS A 93 0.87 -2.15 -3.38
C HIS A 93 1.68 -1.18 -2.51
N PHE A 94 1.34 -1.10 -1.22
CA PHE A 94 2.20 -0.49 -0.22
C PHE A 94 2.42 -1.42 0.96
N ASP A 95 3.57 -1.26 1.61
CA ASP A 95 4.11 -2.24 2.54
C ASP A 95 4.91 -1.55 3.64
N VAL A 96 4.74 -2.00 4.88
CA VAL A 96 5.42 -1.45 6.07
C VAL A 96 6.34 -2.48 6.75
N ARG A 97 6.68 -3.59 6.10
CA ARG A 97 7.51 -4.65 6.71
C ARG A 97 8.93 -4.22 7.06
N SER A 98 9.42 -3.14 6.45
CA SER A 98 10.77 -2.57 6.67
C SER A 98 10.82 -1.67 7.90
N PHE A 99 9.70 -1.47 8.60
CA PHE A 99 9.67 -0.75 9.85
C PHE A 99 10.25 -1.59 10.99
N GLU A 100 10.93 -0.92 11.90
CA GLU A 100 11.39 -1.49 13.17
C GLU A 100 10.20 -1.92 14.03
N LEU A 101 10.45 -2.88 14.93
CA LEU A 101 9.41 -3.48 15.77
C LEU A 101 8.64 -2.45 16.60
N ASP A 102 9.29 -1.34 16.98
CA ASP A 102 8.66 -0.27 17.75
C ASP A 102 7.51 0.42 17.01
N TYR A 103 7.52 0.38 15.67
CA TYR A 103 6.46 0.91 14.81
C TYR A 103 5.53 -0.18 14.28
N LEU A 104 5.73 -1.44 14.70
CA LEU A 104 4.93 -2.59 14.30
C LEU A 104 4.16 -3.23 15.46
N LYS A 105 4.00 -2.49 16.56
CA LYS A 105 3.21 -2.91 17.74
C LYS A 105 1.74 -3.09 17.36
N ASP A 106 1.08 -4.04 18.02
CA ASP A 106 -0.32 -4.38 17.77
C ASP A 106 -1.28 -3.19 17.95
N GLU A 107 -0.90 -2.20 18.77
CA GLU A 107 -1.68 -0.97 18.97
C GLU A 107 -1.85 -0.10 17.70
N TYR A 108 -0.97 -0.27 16.71
CA TYR A 108 -1.06 0.43 15.42
C TYR A 108 -1.87 -0.34 14.37
N PHE A 109 -2.25 -1.58 14.65
CA PHE A 109 -3.00 -2.42 13.71
C PHE A 109 -4.45 -2.60 14.16
N VAL A 110 -5.35 -2.48 13.18
CA VAL A 110 -6.75 -2.83 13.37
C VAL A 110 -6.89 -4.36 13.44
N GLN A 111 -7.70 -4.86 14.38
CA GLN A 111 -7.83 -6.29 14.64
C GLN A 111 -9.12 -6.90 14.06
N SER A 112 -9.96 -6.07 13.45
CA SER A 112 -11.22 -6.49 12.85
C SER A 112 -11.58 -5.67 11.60
N VAL A 113 -12.36 -6.27 10.71
CA VAL A 113 -12.85 -5.60 9.49
C VAL A 113 -13.62 -4.31 9.81
N GLY A 114 -14.38 -4.29 10.91
CA GLY A 114 -15.14 -3.10 11.34
C GLY A 114 -14.27 -1.91 11.70
N GLN A 115 -13.03 -2.16 12.15
CA GLN A 115 -12.08 -1.12 12.53
C GLN A 115 -11.31 -0.53 11.33
N VAL A 116 -11.36 -1.17 10.16
CA VAL A 116 -10.63 -0.74 8.95
C VAL A 116 -11.03 0.67 8.49
N ASN A 117 -12.29 1.06 8.72
CA ASN A 117 -12.76 2.40 8.35
C ASN A 117 -12.22 3.51 9.27
N GLY A 118 -11.61 3.14 10.41
CA GLY A 118 -10.87 4.03 11.30
C GLY A 118 -11.58 5.34 11.65
N LEU A 119 -10.77 6.33 12.03
CA LEU A 119 -11.19 7.72 12.04
C LEU A 119 -10.83 8.35 10.70
N SER A 120 -11.59 9.36 10.29
CA SER A 120 -11.25 10.12 9.08
C SER A 120 -9.87 10.78 9.26
N MET A 121 -9.11 10.94 8.17
CA MET A 121 -7.83 11.68 8.21
C MET A 121 -8.00 13.09 8.82
N GLN A 122 -9.13 13.75 8.56
CA GLN A 122 -9.44 15.06 9.16
C GLN A 122 -9.51 14.98 10.69
N THR A 123 -10.13 13.92 11.22
CA THR A 123 -10.22 13.68 12.65
C THR A 123 -8.86 13.36 13.26
N LEU A 124 -8.03 12.57 12.57
CA LEU A 124 -6.69 12.25 13.05
C LEU A 124 -5.79 13.50 13.14
N ILE A 125 -5.84 14.38 12.14
CA ILE A 125 -5.09 15.64 12.11
C ILE A 125 -5.53 16.56 13.26
N ALA A 126 -6.83 16.64 13.55
CA ALA A 126 -7.37 17.47 14.63
C ALA A 126 -7.02 16.96 16.04
N ASN A 127 -6.59 15.71 16.17
CA ASN A 127 -6.24 15.08 17.45
C ASN A 127 -4.72 15.02 17.69
N MET A 128 -3.91 15.61 16.81
CA MET A 128 -2.45 15.69 16.95
C MET A 128 -1.97 16.90 17.78
N ASP A 129 -2.89 17.59 18.47
CA ASP A 129 -2.61 18.70 19.39
C ASP A 129 -2.32 18.21 20.83
#